data_AF-A0AAD9RX09-F1
#
_entry.id   AF-A0AAD9RX09-F1
#
_cell.length_a   1.000
_cell.length_b   1.000
_cell.length_c   1.000
_cell.angle_alpha   90.00
_cell.angle_beta   90.00
_cell.angle_gamma   90.00
#
_symmetry.space_group_name_H-M   'P 1'
#
loop_
_entity.id
_entity.type
_entity.pdbx_description
1 polymer ?
#
loop_
_entity_poly.entity_id
_entity_poly.type
_entity_poly.pdbx_seq_one_letter_code
_entity_poly.pdbx_strand_id
1 'polypeptide(L)'
;MDLGDTESSSDSDDFRTLENDENDEHEEATVPSESTFDLTLPTTHSYLGHNLKELRGRTLLDDGIYRNLPLLVKHSIILFPGQTLPMKVDGLQTINMLQNCIQKDRIFGVVCLGDEKMVRIGTTAEIYEYYDGDLGVSSFRLKAKGRQRFKILRVIMQGYDMISANVKVLPEVTLDPPFLDYRLASLDHLRIQPTNEQEMKQQEFVEKIDSIITPWPAWIYKQYDPLRLSWKIRQHLQFLEQRGGNIPKDPIELSFWVAQNVLVDDNERIDLLNYDCAIERLQREIKYLIEDRSFVCSHCDAFIAHQSNMFPMSKEGLQSTYCNGVGDIYETITVYHAEGLKLSTHPPSTEYSWFPGYAWTIANCKNCYSHMGWKFTAVDSNLKPKSFWGLTRKSLKNRTNKKPNDTTEGQLL
;
A
#
# COMPACT_ATOMS: atom_id res chain seq x y z
N MET A 1 -23.99 24.70 -68.64
CA MET A 1 -24.54 23.99 -69.81
C MET A 1 -23.58 22.87 -70.10
N ASP A 2 -23.82 21.58 -69.93
CA ASP A 2 -24.97 20.75 -69.53
C ASP A 2 -24.35 19.45 -68.95
N LEU A 3 -24.76 18.97 -67.78
CA LEU A 3 -25.70 17.86 -67.51
C LEU A 3 -25.38 16.52 -68.21
N GLY A 4 -25.30 15.44 -67.42
CA GLY A 4 -25.67 14.08 -67.85
C GLY A 4 -24.86 12.93 -67.23
N ASP A 5 -25.45 12.26 -66.25
CA ASP A 5 -25.03 10.95 -65.68
C ASP A 5 -25.10 9.80 -66.70
N THR A 6 -24.29 8.76 -66.51
CA THR A 6 -24.69 7.36 -66.79
C THR A 6 -23.72 6.36 -66.14
N GLU A 7 -24.30 5.42 -65.39
CA GLU A 7 -23.66 4.26 -64.77
C GLU A 7 -23.18 3.24 -65.81
N SER A 8 -22.08 2.53 -65.53
CA SER A 8 -21.93 1.13 -65.93
C SER A 8 -20.88 0.40 -65.08
N SER A 9 -21.21 -0.85 -64.79
CA SER A 9 -20.53 -1.83 -63.94
C SER A 9 -19.22 -2.36 -64.54
N SER A 10 -18.31 -2.80 -63.67
CA SER A 10 -17.39 -3.89 -64.03
C SER A 10 -17.06 -4.75 -62.82
N ASP A 11 -17.36 -6.04 -63.01
CA ASP A 11 -17.09 -7.18 -62.13
C ASP A 11 -15.60 -7.42 -61.92
N SER A 12 -15.23 -7.93 -60.74
CA SER A 12 -14.01 -8.75 -60.61
C SER A 12 -14.19 -9.81 -59.52
N ASP A 13 -14.45 -11.02 -60.02
CA ASP A 13 -14.05 -12.36 -59.60
C ASP A 13 -13.85 -12.71 -58.10
N ASP A 14 -14.80 -13.54 -57.67
CA ASP A 14 -14.81 -14.46 -56.54
C ASP A 14 -13.67 -15.51 -56.63
N PHE A 15 -12.78 -15.57 -55.63
CA PHE A 15 -12.06 -16.81 -55.32
C PHE A 15 -12.18 -17.11 -53.82
N ARG A 16 -13.11 -18.01 -53.50
CA ARG A 16 -13.34 -18.56 -52.16
C ARG A 16 -12.27 -19.60 -51.83
N THR A 17 -11.55 -19.39 -50.74
CA THR A 17 -10.93 -20.45 -49.95
C THR A 17 -11.40 -20.32 -48.52
N LEU A 18 -12.15 -21.34 -48.08
CA LEU A 18 -12.72 -21.49 -46.75
C LEU A 18 -11.67 -22.03 -45.76
N GLU A 19 -11.69 -21.43 -44.58
CA GLU A 19 -11.51 -22.03 -43.24
C GLU A 19 -10.13 -22.54 -42.82
N ASN A 20 -9.56 -21.84 -41.82
CA ASN A 20 -9.23 -22.41 -40.52
C ASN A 20 -9.05 -21.26 -39.50
N ASP A 21 -10.16 -20.87 -38.85
CA ASP A 21 -10.15 -19.98 -37.69
C ASP A 21 -9.91 -20.81 -36.43
N GLU A 22 -8.64 -20.97 -36.04
CA GLU A 22 -8.25 -21.17 -34.64
C GLU A 22 -7.52 -19.90 -34.19
N ASN A 23 -8.28 -18.83 -33.95
CA ASN A 23 -7.77 -17.65 -33.27
C ASN A 23 -7.94 -17.84 -31.76
N ASP A 24 -6.83 -18.11 -31.09
CA ASP A 24 -6.68 -17.92 -29.64
C ASP A 24 -6.98 -16.44 -29.31
N GLU A 25 -8.19 -16.18 -28.81
CA GLU A 25 -8.59 -14.89 -28.27
C GLU A 25 -7.81 -14.62 -26.97
N HIS A 26 -6.63 -14.02 -27.09
CA HIS A 26 -6.08 -13.21 -26.02
C HIS A 26 -6.95 -11.94 -25.88
N GLU A 27 -8.05 -12.04 -25.14
CA GLU A 27 -8.79 -10.88 -24.66
C GLU A 27 -7.86 -10.01 -23.79
N GLU A 28 -7.27 -8.97 -24.37
CA GLU A 28 -6.77 -7.84 -23.59
C GLU A 28 -7.98 -7.20 -22.89
N ALA A 29 -8.24 -7.64 -21.66
CA ALA A 29 -9.35 -7.17 -20.85
C ALA A 29 -9.26 -5.64 -20.67
N THR A 30 -10.19 -4.93 -21.31
CA THR A 30 -10.35 -3.48 -21.17
C THR A 30 -10.66 -3.15 -19.71
N VAL A 31 -9.80 -2.37 -19.07
CA VAL A 31 -9.94 -1.99 -17.66
C VAL A 31 -11.24 -1.19 -17.47
N PRO A 32 -12.16 -1.60 -16.57
CA PRO A 32 -13.45 -0.92 -16.41
C PRO A 32 -13.28 0.56 -16.00
N SER A 33 -13.93 1.47 -16.74
CA SER A 33 -13.87 2.92 -16.51
C SER A 33 -14.81 3.42 -15.41
N GLU A 34 -15.82 2.62 -15.02
CA GLU A 34 -16.82 3.00 -14.01
C GLU A 34 -16.81 2.02 -12.83
N SER A 35 -16.50 2.53 -11.63
CA SER A 35 -16.70 1.82 -10.36
C SER A 35 -17.94 2.37 -9.66
N THR A 36 -18.88 1.50 -9.31
CA THR A 36 -20.08 1.85 -8.52
C THR A 36 -19.92 1.49 -7.05
N PHE A 37 -18.82 0.81 -6.69
CA PHE A 37 -18.53 0.41 -5.32
C PHE A 37 -18.00 1.58 -4.49
N ASP A 38 -18.53 1.75 -3.28
CA ASP A 38 -18.05 2.75 -2.34
C ASP A 38 -16.75 2.31 -1.66
N LEU A 39 -15.65 2.95 -2.07
CA LEU A 39 -14.29 2.71 -1.57
C LEU A 39 -14.11 3.06 -0.08
N THR A 40 -15.06 3.73 0.56
CA THR A 40 -15.01 3.95 2.01
C THR A 40 -15.35 2.69 2.79
N LEU A 41 -16.15 1.77 2.23
CA LEU A 41 -16.69 0.62 2.95
C LEU A 41 -15.59 -0.28 3.53
N PRO A 42 -14.52 -0.67 2.80
CA PRO A 42 -13.51 -1.56 3.36
C PRO A 42 -12.73 -0.92 4.51
N THR A 43 -12.55 0.40 4.50
CA THR A 43 -11.85 1.13 5.57
C THR A 43 -12.62 1.10 6.90
N THR A 44 -13.94 0.87 6.85
CA THR A 44 -14.76 0.72 8.07
C THR A 44 -14.51 -0.60 8.78
N HIS A 45 -13.93 -1.61 8.12
CA HIS A 45 -13.77 -2.98 8.65
C HIS A 45 -15.07 -3.53 9.29
N SER A 46 -16.22 -3.28 8.67
CA SER A 46 -17.55 -3.66 9.18
C SER A 46 -17.74 -5.18 9.40
N TYR A 47 -16.95 -6.02 8.73
CA TYR A 47 -16.90 -7.46 8.97
C TYR A 47 -16.44 -7.82 10.39
N LEU A 48 -15.78 -6.91 11.12
CA LEU A 48 -15.50 -7.06 12.56
C LEU A 48 -16.72 -6.80 13.44
N GLY A 49 -17.87 -6.47 12.87
CA GLY A 49 -19.10 -6.13 13.57
C GLY A 49 -19.31 -4.62 13.74
N HIS A 50 -20.54 -4.24 14.04
CA HIS A 50 -20.96 -2.84 14.22
C HIS A 50 -20.96 -2.36 15.68
N ASN A 51 -20.54 -3.23 16.60
CA ASN A 51 -20.65 -3.03 18.06
C ASN A 51 -19.31 -2.72 18.74
N LEU A 52 -18.33 -2.19 18.01
CA LEU A 52 -17.08 -1.75 18.61
C LEU A 52 -17.29 -0.43 19.37
N LYS A 53 -16.72 -0.36 20.57
CA LYS A 53 -16.67 0.84 21.40
C LYS A 53 -15.52 1.72 20.94
N GLU A 54 -15.82 2.96 20.57
CA GLU A 54 -14.82 3.97 20.23
C GLU A 54 -14.11 4.49 21.48
N LEU A 55 -12.79 4.64 21.39
CA LEU A 55 -11.94 5.26 22.39
C LEU A 55 -11.48 6.63 21.87
N ARG A 56 -11.88 7.69 22.56
CA ARG A 56 -11.51 9.07 22.21
C ARG A 56 -10.16 9.47 22.80
N GLY A 57 -9.54 10.44 22.14
CA GLY A 57 -8.23 10.97 22.51
C GLY A 57 -7.10 10.32 21.70
N ARG A 58 -5.92 10.94 21.76
CA ARG A 58 -4.70 10.43 21.12
C ARG A 58 -3.57 10.44 22.15
N THR A 59 -2.84 9.35 22.23
CA THR A 59 -1.62 9.29 23.03
C THR A 59 -0.41 9.29 22.09
N LEU A 60 0.42 10.33 22.20
CA LEU A 60 1.71 10.42 21.53
C LEU A 60 2.81 10.51 22.59
N LEU A 61 3.88 9.76 22.37
CA LEU A 61 5.03 9.72 23.26
C LEU A 61 6.08 10.76 22.81
N ASP A 62 6.81 11.32 23.75
CA ASP A 62 7.89 12.28 23.43
C ASP A 62 9.00 11.62 22.61
N ASP A 63 9.58 12.37 21.68
CA ASP A 63 10.65 11.89 20.82
C ASP A 63 11.89 11.48 21.62
N GLY A 64 12.47 10.33 21.29
CA GLY A 64 13.66 9.81 21.94
C GLY A 64 13.43 9.18 23.32
N ILE A 65 12.20 9.17 23.84
CA ILE A 65 11.88 8.61 25.15
C ILE A 65 12.10 7.09 25.19
N TYR A 66 12.53 6.60 26.35
CA TYR A 66 12.65 5.18 26.64
C TYR A 66 11.37 4.68 27.33
N ARG A 67 10.74 3.63 26.80
CA ARG A 67 9.50 3.05 27.34
C ARG A 67 9.57 1.54 27.36
N ASN A 68 8.90 0.94 28.35
CA ASN A 68 8.59 -0.48 28.31
C ASN A 68 7.23 -0.64 27.62
N LEU A 69 7.21 -1.37 26.50
CA LEU A 69 5.97 -1.63 25.75
C LEU A 69 5.68 -3.13 25.71
N PRO A 70 4.42 -3.55 25.91
CA PRO A 70 4.00 -4.88 25.51
C PRO A 70 4.08 -4.99 23.98
N LEU A 71 4.56 -6.13 23.49
CA LEU A 71 4.78 -6.37 22.07
C LEU A 71 3.79 -7.41 21.53
N LEU A 72 3.20 -7.08 20.39
CA LEU A 72 2.52 -8.01 19.51
C LEU A 72 3.47 -8.36 18.36
N VAL A 73 3.95 -9.60 18.35
CA VAL A 73 4.83 -10.10 17.30
C VAL A 73 3.99 -10.72 16.19
N LYS A 74 4.21 -10.33 14.94
CA LYS A 74 3.49 -10.84 13.77
C LYS A 74 4.47 -11.25 12.67
N HIS A 75 4.16 -12.35 11.98
CA HIS A 75 4.98 -12.84 10.87
C HIS A 75 4.66 -12.06 9.60
N SER A 76 5.68 -11.50 8.94
CA SER A 76 5.54 -10.75 7.68
C SER A 76 4.48 -9.64 7.70
N ILE A 77 4.27 -9.00 8.86
CA ILE A 77 3.41 -7.82 9.00
C ILE A 77 4.26 -6.70 9.57
N ILE A 78 4.44 -5.66 8.76
CA ILE A 78 5.19 -4.47 9.11
C ILE A 78 4.19 -3.31 9.13
N LEU A 79 3.86 -2.84 10.32
CA LEU A 79 2.90 -1.76 10.51
C LEU A 79 3.59 -0.41 10.31
N PHE A 80 3.12 0.40 9.37
CA PHE A 80 3.60 1.77 9.19
C PHE A 80 2.80 2.78 10.03
N PRO A 81 3.41 3.90 10.45
CA PRO A 81 2.66 5.04 10.96
C PRO A 81 1.50 5.42 10.03
N GLY A 82 0.31 5.64 10.59
CA GLY A 82 -0.90 5.96 9.82
C GLY A 82 -1.74 4.74 9.40
N GLN A 83 -1.13 3.55 9.27
CA GLN A 83 -1.79 2.33 8.82
C GLN A 83 -2.75 1.76 9.89
N THR A 84 -3.90 1.27 9.44
CA THR A 84 -4.90 0.58 10.28
C THR A 84 -4.55 -0.90 10.43
N LEU A 85 -4.63 -1.40 11.67
CA LEU A 85 -4.46 -2.81 12.01
C LEU A 85 -5.77 -3.36 12.62
N PRO A 86 -6.64 -3.98 11.82
CA PRO A 86 -7.80 -4.71 12.32
C PRO A 86 -7.39 -6.07 12.89
N MET A 87 -7.97 -6.48 14.03
CA MET A 87 -7.67 -7.78 14.62
C MET A 87 -8.90 -8.43 15.26
N LYS A 88 -8.96 -9.76 15.14
CA LYS A 88 -9.71 -10.65 16.03
C LYS A 88 -8.71 -11.48 16.81
N VAL A 89 -8.90 -11.59 18.12
CA VAL A 89 -7.98 -12.24 19.05
C VAL A 89 -8.77 -13.19 19.92
N ASP A 90 -8.38 -14.46 19.91
CA ASP A 90 -9.00 -15.52 20.73
C ASP A 90 -8.07 -15.96 21.89
N GLY A 91 -6.78 -15.63 21.84
CA GLY A 91 -5.80 -16.02 22.86
C GLY A 91 -5.88 -15.19 24.13
N LEU A 92 -6.17 -15.83 25.27
CA LEU A 92 -6.39 -15.18 26.57
C LEU A 92 -5.25 -14.25 27.03
N GLN A 93 -3.99 -14.64 26.82
CA GLN A 93 -2.86 -13.81 27.24
C GLN A 93 -2.77 -12.51 26.43
N THR A 94 -3.00 -12.59 25.11
CA THR A 94 -3.03 -11.43 24.23
C THR A 94 -4.22 -10.53 24.57
N ILE A 95 -5.39 -11.11 24.84
CA ILE A 95 -6.58 -10.37 25.30
C ILE A 95 -6.28 -9.61 26.60
N ASN A 96 -5.73 -10.28 27.61
CA ASN A 96 -5.37 -9.65 28.88
C ASN A 96 -4.36 -8.51 28.69
N MET A 97 -3.35 -8.72 27.82
CA MET A 97 -2.37 -7.68 27.48
C MET A 97 -3.04 -6.46 26.84
N LEU A 98 -3.93 -6.67 25.87
CA LEU A 98 -4.67 -5.60 25.18
C LEU A 98 -5.65 -4.88 26.12
N GLN A 99 -6.38 -5.59 26.97
CA GLN A 99 -7.25 -5.00 28.00
C GLN A 99 -6.44 -4.11 28.97
N ASN A 100 -5.26 -4.58 29.40
CA ASN A 100 -4.35 -3.79 30.23
C ASN A 100 -3.85 -2.52 29.50
N CYS A 101 -3.59 -2.60 28.19
CA CYS A 101 -3.27 -1.42 27.39
C CYS A 101 -4.45 -0.45 27.35
N ILE A 102 -5.68 -0.93 27.12
CA ILE A 102 -6.89 -0.09 27.05
C ILE A 102 -7.12 0.69 28.35
N GLN A 103 -6.88 0.06 29.50
CA GLN A 103 -7.01 0.71 30.81
C GLN A 103 -5.91 1.74 31.11
N LYS A 104 -4.78 1.68 30.39
CA LYS A 104 -3.62 2.58 30.58
C LYS A 104 -3.62 3.69 29.51
N ASP A 105 -2.79 3.53 28.48
CA ASP A 105 -2.51 4.51 27.45
C ASP A 105 -2.99 4.10 26.06
N ARG A 106 -3.57 2.88 25.95
CA ARG A 106 -4.07 2.22 24.73
C ARG A 106 -2.98 1.87 23.72
N ILE A 107 -1.70 1.90 24.13
CA ILE A 107 -0.58 1.67 23.23
C ILE A 107 0.02 0.29 23.46
N PHE A 108 0.35 -0.39 22.37
CA PHE A 108 1.22 -1.57 22.34
C PHE A 108 2.20 -1.45 21.17
N GLY A 109 3.28 -2.20 21.17
CA GLY A 109 4.23 -2.24 20.06
C GLY A 109 3.90 -3.36 19.08
N VAL A 110 3.92 -3.10 17.78
CA VAL A 110 3.84 -4.12 16.73
C VAL A 110 5.22 -4.32 16.12
N VAL A 111 5.66 -5.58 16.07
CA VAL A 111 6.98 -5.95 15.57
C VAL A 111 6.86 -7.12 14.60
N CYS A 112 7.59 -7.02 13.49
CA CYS A 112 7.67 -8.11 12.52
C CYS A 112 8.66 -9.18 13.02
N LEU A 113 8.25 -10.44 12.94
CA LEU A 113 9.16 -11.58 12.93
C LEU A 113 9.53 -11.87 11.47
N GLY A 114 10.79 -11.63 11.12
CA GLY A 114 11.35 -11.95 9.80
C GLY A 114 11.73 -13.44 9.69
N ASP A 115 12.79 -13.73 8.93
CA ASP A 115 13.37 -15.07 8.76
C ASP A 115 14.00 -15.58 10.07
N GLU A 116 13.15 -15.97 11.02
CA GLU A 116 13.47 -16.54 12.34
C GLU A 116 14.05 -15.58 13.37
N LYS A 117 14.10 -14.27 13.08
CA LYS A 117 14.53 -13.25 14.05
C LYS A 117 13.56 -12.09 14.13
N MET A 118 13.39 -11.59 15.35
CA MET A 118 12.60 -10.40 15.59
C MET A 118 13.36 -9.17 15.07
N VAL A 119 12.67 -8.40 14.23
CA VAL A 119 13.20 -7.16 13.70
C VAL A 119 13.36 -6.15 14.84
N ARG A 120 14.47 -5.41 14.86
CA ARG A 120 14.78 -4.47 15.96
C ARG A 120 14.06 -3.13 15.84
N ILE A 121 13.24 -2.94 14.83
CA ILE A 121 12.39 -1.77 14.63
C ILE A 121 10.92 -2.22 14.61
N GLY A 122 10.04 -1.39 15.15
CA GLY A 122 8.60 -1.61 15.14
C GLY A 122 7.85 -0.30 15.22
N THR A 123 6.52 -0.39 15.29
CA THR A 123 5.63 0.77 15.32
C THR A 123 4.66 0.65 16.47
N THR A 124 4.47 1.74 17.22
CA THR A 124 3.44 1.81 18.26
C THR A 124 2.07 1.76 17.59
N ALA A 125 1.18 0.94 18.12
CA ALA A 125 -0.19 0.82 17.69
C ALA A 125 -1.11 1.32 18.81
N GLU A 126 -1.93 2.32 18.50
CA GLU A 126 -2.93 2.86 19.44
C GLU A 126 -4.29 2.24 19.12
N ILE A 127 -4.91 1.60 20.12
CA ILE A 127 -6.27 1.06 20.02
C ILE A 127 -7.27 2.22 20.03
N TYR A 128 -8.07 2.35 18.97
CA TYR A 128 -9.09 3.38 18.86
C TYR A 128 -10.51 2.81 18.85
N GLU A 129 -10.69 1.54 18.54
CA GLU A 129 -11.97 0.84 18.62
C GLU A 129 -11.76 -0.59 19.13
N TYR A 130 -12.66 -1.09 19.98
CA TYR A 130 -12.60 -2.47 20.47
C TYR A 130 -13.96 -3.04 20.88
N TYR A 131 -14.05 -4.36 20.91
CA TYR A 131 -15.17 -5.13 21.45
C TYR A 131 -14.60 -6.29 22.27
N ASP A 132 -15.10 -6.46 23.49
CA ASP A 132 -14.54 -7.36 24.50
C ASP A 132 -15.45 -8.58 24.80
N GLY A 133 -16.24 -9.01 23.80
CA GLY A 133 -17.13 -10.17 23.95
C GLY A 133 -18.36 -9.94 24.82
N ASP A 134 -19.22 -10.94 24.82
CA ASP A 134 -20.28 -11.15 25.81
C ASP A 134 -19.83 -12.27 26.77
N LEU A 135 -20.36 -12.31 28.00
CA LEU A 135 -19.99 -13.30 29.03
C LEU A 135 -20.07 -14.74 28.47
N GLY A 136 -18.92 -15.41 28.36
CA GLY A 136 -18.82 -16.83 27.98
C GLY A 136 -18.27 -17.12 26.57
N VAL A 137 -18.11 -16.12 25.70
CA VAL A 137 -17.44 -16.27 24.40
C VAL A 137 -16.34 -15.21 24.26
N SER A 138 -15.09 -15.61 24.42
CA SER A 138 -13.94 -14.71 24.29
C SER A 138 -13.63 -14.40 22.82
N SER A 139 -14.43 -13.55 22.19
CA SER A 139 -14.11 -13.00 20.86
C SER A 139 -13.72 -11.53 20.99
N PHE A 140 -12.43 -11.27 21.24
CA PHE A 140 -11.91 -9.92 21.35
C PHE A 140 -11.64 -9.37 19.94
N ARG A 141 -12.23 -8.22 19.60
CA ARG A 141 -12.07 -7.59 18.28
C ARG A 141 -11.62 -6.16 18.47
N LEU A 142 -10.68 -5.68 17.67
CA LEU A 142 -10.19 -4.32 17.79
C LEU A 142 -9.72 -3.74 16.46
N LYS A 143 -9.61 -2.41 16.44
CA LYS A 143 -8.88 -1.68 15.41
C LYS A 143 -7.85 -0.79 16.10
N ALA A 144 -6.61 -0.91 15.65
CA ALA A 144 -5.51 -0.09 16.11
C ALA A 144 -4.92 0.70 14.94
N LYS A 145 -4.27 1.82 15.23
CA LYS A 145 -3.61 2.65 14.23
C LYS A 145 -2.13 2.80 14.56
N GLY A 146 -1.26 2.57 13.57
CA GLY A 146 0.17 2.84 13.70
C GLY A 146 0.42 4.33 13.99
N ARG A 147 1.29 4.64 14.96
CA ARG A 147 1.57 6.02 15.39
C ARG A 147 3.04 6.40 15.22
N GLN A 148 3.93 5.81 16.00
CA GLN A 148 5.34 6.23 16.08
C GLN A 148 6.26 5.03 15.92
N ARG A 149 7.39 5.26 15.26
CA ARG A 149 8.43 4.25 15.11
C ARG A 149 9.19 4.10 16.42
N PHE A 150 9.66 2.90 16.72
CA PHE A 150 10.52 2.65 17.87
C PHE A 150 11.60 1.63 17.54
N LYS A 151 12.72 1.72 18.27
CA LYS A 151 13.80 0.73 18.22
C LYS A 151 13.81 -0.10 19.50
N ILE A 152 13.88 -1.42 19.33
CA ILE A 152 14.00 -2.38 20.43
C ILE A 152 15.42 -2.36 20.96
N LEU A 153 15.57 -2.13 22.26
CA LEU A 153 16.85 -2.17 22.96
C LEU A 153 17.03 -3.50 23.67
N ARG A 154 15.98 -3.97 24.35
CA ARG A 154 16.01 -5.22 25.10
C ARG A 154 14.62 -5.84 25.16
N VAL A 155 14.54 -7.12 24.83
CA VAL A 155 13.33 -7.94 24.97
C VAL A 155 13.25 -8.48 26.39
N ILE A 156 12.04 -8.48 26.94
CA ILE A 156 11.72 -8.96 28.28
C ILE A 156 10.56 -9.94 28.12
N MET A 157 10.85 -11.21 28.36
CA MET A 157 9.84 -12.28 28.40
C MET A 157 9.25 -12.36 29.80
N GLN A 158 7.93 -12.19 29.90
CA GLN A 158 7.19 -12.32 31.15
C GLN A 158 6.30 -13.57 31.05
N GLY A 159 6.86 -14.74 31.39
CA GLY A 159 6.18 -16.03 31.23
C GLY A 159 6.31 -16.62 29.82
N TYR A 160 5.44 -17.58 29.48
CA TYR A 160 5.60 -18.40 28.26
C TYR A 160 5.28 -17.66 26.95
N ASP A 161 4.41 -16.65 26.94
CA ASP A 161 3.96 -16.00 25.68
C ASP A 161 3.80 -14.48 25.73
N MET A 162 4.00 -13.83 26.88
CA MET A 162 3.89 -12.37 26.98
C MET A 162 5.26 -11.74 26.75
N ILE A 163 5.39 -11.08 25.60
CA ILE A 163 6.62 -10.40 25.21
C ILE A 163 6.43 -8.90 25.47
N SER A 164 7.39 -8.31 26.18
CA SER A 164 7.52 -6.86 26.32
C SER A 164 8.93 -6.45 25.90
N ALA A 165 9.16 -5.18 25.65
CA ALA A 165 10.50 -4.68 25.38
C ALA A 165 10.72 -3.28 25.92
N ASN A 166 11.96 -3.02 26.32
CA ASN A 166 12.45 -1.66 26.46
C ASN A 166 12.77 -1.13 25.07
N VAL A 167 12.07 -0.07 24.67
CA VAL A 167 12.17 0.55 23.37
C VAL A 167 12.57 2.00 23.50
N LYS A 168 13.18 2.55 22.45
CA LYS A 168 13.38 3.98 22.25
C LYS A 168 12.44 4.46 21.15
N VAL A 169 11.55 5.40 21.45
CA VAL A 169 10.72 6.06 20.42
C VAL A 169 11.62 6.88 19.52
N LEU A 170 11.49 6.70 18.21
CA LEU A 170 12.33 7.35 17.22
C LEU A 170 11.66 8.66 16.76
N PRO A 171 12.39 9.78 16.69
CA PRO A 171 11.88 11.00 16.09
C PRO A 171 11.70 10.83 14.59
N GLU A 172 10.80 11.61 14.01
CA GLU A 172 10.76 11.85 12.56
C GLU A 172 11.57 13.12 12.28
N VAL A 173 12.71 12.97 11.61
CA VAL A 173 13.65 14.05 11.32
C VAL A 173 13.09 14.91 10.19
N THR A 174 12.78 16.15 10.49
CA THR A 174 12.41 17.18 9.51
C THR A 174 13.63 18.05 9.23
N LEU A 175 14.07 18.06 7.97
CA LEU A 175 15.16 18.91 7.50
C LEU A 175 14.61 20.22 6.95
N ASP A 176 15.32 21.31 7.22
CA ASP A 176 15.03 22.61 6.64
C ASP A 176 15.31 22.65 5.13
N PRO A 177 14.71 23.60 4.39
CA PRO A 177 14.98 23.76 2.97
C PRO A 177 16.49 23.92 2.67
N PRO A 178 17.02 23.32 1.58
CA PRO A 178 18.46 23.24 1.34
C PRO A 178 19.24 24.56 1.35
N PHE A 179 18.56 25.67 1.07
CA PHE A 179 19.18 27.00 0.97
C PHE A 179 18.95 27.87 2.21
N LEU A 180 18.31 27.38 3.28
CA LEU A 180 17.88 28.23 4.38
C LEU A 180 19.02 29.09 4.98
N ASP A 181 20.19 28.49 5.20
CA ASP A 181 21.37 29.17 5.78
C ASP A 181 22.11 30.07 4.79
N TYR A 182 21.96 29.81 3.49
CA TYR A 182 22.69 30.50 2.43
C TYR A 182 21.78 31.41 1.59
N ARG A 183 20.50 31.56 1.93
CA ARG A 183 19.54 32.28 1.09
C ARG A 183 19.85 33.76 0.99
N LEU A 184 19.71 34.31 -0.21
CA LEU A 184 19.82 35.76 -0.41
C LEU A 184 18.54 36.46 0.07
N ALA A 185 18.64 37.25 1.15
CA ALA A 185 17.50 37.96 1.75
C ALA A 185 16.79 38.92 0.76
N SER A 186 17.51 39.50 -0.20
CA SER A 186 16.93 40.34 -1.25
C SER A 186 15.89 39.61 -2.11
N LEU A 187 15.96 38.28 -2.20
CA LEU A 187 15.04 37.44 -2.94
C LEU A 187 13.89 36.89 -2.10
N ASP A 188 13.78 37.23 -0.80
CA ASP A 188 12.77 36.64 0.10
C ASP A 188 11.33 36.90 -0.38
N HIS A 189 11.07 38.06 -0.99
CA HIS A 189 9.78 38.41 -1.55
C HIS A 189 9.35 37.55 -2.76
N LEU A 190 10.28 36.82 -3.38
CA LEU A 190 10.03 35.91 -4.50
C LEU A 190 9.85 34.46 -4.06
N ARG A 191 10.13 34.13 -2.79
CA ARG A 191 10.06 32.76 -2.28
C ARG A 191 8.61 32.40 -1.96
N ILE A 192 8.15 31.31 -2.57
CA ILE A 192 6.80 30.79 -2.40
C ILE A 192 6.84 29.30 -2.07
N GLN A 193 5.79 28.80 -1.41
CA GLN A 193 5.58 27.37 -1.22
C GLN A 193 4.82 26.85 -2.44
N PRO A 194 5.45 26.09 -3.36
CA PRO A 194 4.83 25.76 -4.62
C PRO A 194 3.71 24.73 -4.45
N THR A 195 2.53 25.05 -4.98
CA THR A 195 1.35 24.18 -5.00
C THR A 195 1.07 23.55 -6.37
N ASN A 196 1.64 24.15 -7.43
CA ASN A 196 1.45 23.74 -8.82
C ASN A 196 2.75 23.87 -9.62
N GLU A 197 2.76 23.32 -10.83
CA GLU A 197 3.95 23.27 -11.69
C GLU A 197 4.49 24.66 -12.08
N GLN A 198 3.60 25.66 -12.23
CA GLN A 198 4.00 27.01 -12.58
C GLN A 198 4.73 27.69 -11.42
N GLU A 199 4.22 27.54 -10.19
CA GLU A 199 4.87 28.01 -8.97
C GLU A 199 6.20 27.29 -8.71
N MET A 200 6.29 25.99 -9.01
CA MET A 200 7.55 25.26 -8.95
C MET A 200 8.60 25.91 -9.88
N LYS A 201 8.25 26.22 -11.13
CA LYS A 201 9.16 26.90 -12.08
C LYS A 201 9.58 28.29 -11.61
N GLN A 202 8.70 29.03 -10.94
CA GLN A 202 9.05 30.33 -10.36
C GLN A 202 10.06 30.17 -9.21
N GLN A 203 9.80 29.20 -8.32
CA GLN A 203 10.68 28.90 -7.20
C GLN A 203 12.06 28.41 -7.66
N GLU A 204 12.12 27.67 -8.77
CA GLU A 204 13.39 27.20 -9.38
C GLU A 204 14.32 28.34 -9.79
N PHE A 205 13.78 29.50 -10.18
CA PHE A 205 14.61 30.66 -10.52
C PHE A 205 15.38 31.14 -9.29
N VAL A 206 14.71 31.30 -8.15
CA VAL A 206 15.31 31.75 -6.90
C VAL A 206 16.36 30.75 -6.42
N GLU A 207 16.01 29.46 -6.40
CA GLU A 207 16.93 28.39 -6.01
C GLU A 207 18.14 28.27 -6.92
N LYS A 208 17.99 28.56 -8.22
CA LYS A 208 19.12 28.59 -9.15
C LYS A 208 20.11 29.68 -8.76
N ILE A 209 19.63 30.86 -8.39
CA ILE A 209 20.49 31.94 -7.91
C ILE A 209 21.14 31.58 -6.56
N ASP A 210 20.36 31.04 -5.61
CA ASP A 210 20.90 30.61 -4.31
C ASP A 210 21.96 29.51 -4.47
N SER A 211 21.81 28.60 -5.44
CA SER A 211 22.80 27.54 -5.67
C SER A 211 24.18 28.04 -6.13
N ILE A 212 24.27 29.23 -6.75
CA ILE A 212 25.52 29.79 -7.28
C ILE A 212 26.55 30.00 -6.17
N ILE A 213 26.10 30.30 -4.95
CA ILE A 213 26.96 30.52 -3.78
C ILE A 213 27.23 29.24 -2.99
N THR A 214 26.80 28.09 -3.52
CA THR A 214 27.03 26.78 -2.92
C THR A 214 27.93 25.91 -3.81
N PRO A 215 28.54 24.83 -3.28
CA PRO A 215 29.42 23.96 -4.08
C PRO A 215 28.71 23.17 -5.19
N TRP A 216 27.39 23.03 -5.13
CA TRP A 216 26.62 22.14 -6.00
C TRP A 216 25.65 22.93 -6.88
N PRO A 217 25.42 22.50 -8.14
CA PRO A 217 24.38 23.09 -8.98
C PRO A 217 22.97 22.83 -8.42
N ALA A 218 22.03 23.74 -8.73
CA ALA A 218 20.65 23.69 -8.23
C ALA A 218 19.96 22.32 -8.39
N TRP A 219 20.21 21.61 -9.49
CA TRP A 219 19.56 20.32 -9.76
C TRP A 219 19.92 19.24 -8.74
N ILE A 220 21.05 19.34 -8.03
CA ILE A 220 21.41 18.41 -6.95
C ILE A 220 20.46 18.63 -5.77
N TYR A 221 20.30 19.86 -5.29
CA TYR A 221 19.41 20.16 -4.17
C TYR A 221 17.94 19.84 -4.48
N LYS A 222 17.50 20.03 -5.73
CA LYS A 222 16.15 19.66 -6.16
C LYS A 222 15.83 18.18 -5.93
N GLN A 223 16.82 17.29 -5.95
CA GLN A 223 16.60 15.86 -5.68
C GLN A 223 16.27 15.58 -4.21
N TYR A 224 16.53 16.51 -3.31
CA TYR A 224 16.30 16.37 -1.86
C TYR A 224 15.13 17.23 -1.37
N ASP A 225 14.42 17.94 -2.27
CA ASP A 225 13.24 18.71 -1.89
C ASP A 225 12.04 17.78 -1.70
N PRO A 226 11.49 17.68 -0.47
CA PRO A 226 10.37 16.80 -0.17
C PRO A 226 9.10 17.14 -0.97
N LEU A 227 8.87 18.41 -1.32
CA LEU A 227 7.69 18.82 -2.10
C LEU A 227 7.79 18.35 -3.55
N ARG A 228 8.99 18.46 -4.16
CA ARG A 228 9.27 17.96 -5.52
C ARG A 228 9.18 16.45 -5.60
N LEU A 229 9.76 15.75 -4.62
CA LEU A 229 9.67 14.29 -4.52
C LEU A 229 8.20 13.85 -4.38
N SER A 230 7.45 14.49 -3.49
CA SER A 230 6.03 14.22 -3.28
C SER A 230 5.19 14.47 -4.52
N TRP A 231 5.50 15.53 -5.29
CA TRP A 231 4.82 15.81 -6.55
C TRP A 231 5.10 14.73 -7.60
N LYS A 232 6.37 14.31 -7.76
CA LYS A 232 6.75 13.24 -8.69
C LYS A 232 6.03 11.92 -8.37
N ILE A 233 5.95 11.55 -7.10
CA ILE A 233 5.18 10.38 -6.66
C ILE A 233 3.70 10.51 -7.04
N ARG A 234 3.08 11.65 -6.73
CA ARG A 234 1.65 11.88 -7.05
C ARG A 234 1.36 11.81 -8.55
N GLN A 235 2.29 12.24 -9.41
CA GLN A 235 2.15 12.04 -10.85
C GLN A 235 2.11 10.56 -11.24
N HIS A 236 3.00 9.73 -10.68
CA HIS A 236 2.97 8.28 -10.92
C HIS A 236 1.69 7.62 -10.39
N LEU A 237 1.08 8.20 -9.36
CA LEU A 237 -0.13 7.67 -8.71
C LEU A 237 -1.42 8.37 -9.16
N GLN A 238 -1.38 9.23 -10.18
CA GLN A 238 -2.53 10.02 -10.61
C GLN A 238 -3.74 9.15 -10.99
N PHE A 239 -3.50 7.95 -11.51
CA PHE A 239 -4.54 6.98 -11.84
C PHE A 239 -5.35 6.52 -10.60
N LEU A 240 -4.76 6.57 -9.40
CA LEU A 240 -5.46 6.26 -8.14
C LEU A 240 -6.40 7.38 -7.74
N GLU A 241 -5.98 8.64 -7.88
CA GLU A 241 -6.84 9.80 -7.59
C GLU A 241 -8.06 9.82 -8.50
N GLN A 242 -7.87 9.55 -9.80
CA GLN A 242 -8.96 9.43 -10.78
C GLN A 242 -9.97 8.34 -10.41
N ARG A 243 -9.53 7.32 -9.67
CA ARG A 243 -10.36 6.21 -9.18
C ARG A 243 -10.88 6.42 -7.75
N GLY A 244 -10.75 7.62 -7.18
CA GLY A 244 -11.28 7.94 -5.85
C GLY A 244 -10.38 7.55 -4.68
N GLY A 245 -9.12 7.19 -4.94
CA GLY A 245 -8.09 7.03 -3.91
C GLY A 245 -7.74 8.37 -3.25
N ASN A 246 -7.34 8.35 -1.99
CA ASN A 246 -6.94 9.55 -1.25
C ASN A 246 -5.43 9.53 -1.00
N ILE A 247 -4.69 10.38 -1.72
CA ILE A 247 -3.23 10.48 -1.60
C ILE A 247 -2.88 11.66 -0.68
N PRO A 248 -2.11 11.44 0.40
CA PRO A 248 -1.71 12.52 1.29
C PRO A 248 -0.87 13.61 0.59
N LYS A 249 -1.00 14.85 1.06
CA LYS A 249 -0.24 16.00 0.53
C LYS A 249 1.02 16.31 1.34
N ASP A 250 0.98 16.06 2.64
CA ASP A 250 2.13 16.22 3.52
C ASP A 250 3.21 15.18 3.14
N PRO A 251 4.48 15.57 2.97
CA PRO A 251 5.54 14.64 2.56
C PRO A 251 5.77 13.47 3.53
N ILE A 252 5.62 13.68 4.84
CA ILE A 252 5.82 12.64 5.85
C ILE A 252 4.66 11.65 5.76
N GLU A 253 3.42 12.14 5.79
CA GLU A 253 2.24 11.28 5.65
C GLU A 253 2.24 10.53 4.32
N LEU A 254 2.61 11.20 3.22
CA LEU A 254 2.72 10.60 1.90
C LEU A 254 3.75 9.47 1.90
N SER A 255 4.93 9.69 2.47
CA SER A 255 5.98 8.67 2.49
C SER A 255 5.51 7.39 3.22
N PHE A 256 4.90 7.51 4.41
CA PHE A 256 4.37 6.32 5.08
C PHE A 256 3.20 5.67 4.32
N TRP A 257 2.35 6.47 3.68
CA TRP A 257 1.25 5.96 2.87
C TRP A 257 1.75 5.20 1.63
N VAL A 258 2.79 5.68 0.96
CA VAL A 258 3.41 5.00 -0.19
C VAL A 258 4.11 3.74 0.27
N ALA A 259 4.85 3.79 1.38
CA ALA A 259 5.46 2.59 1.97
C ALA A 259 4.43 1.50 2.30
N GLN A 260 3.20 1.88 2.71
CA GLN A 260 2.10 0.93 2.87
C GLN A 260 1.62 0.34 1.53
N ASN A 261 1.55 1.15 0.47
CA ASN A 261 0.89 0.80 -0.79
C ASN A 261 1.82 0.22 -1.86
N VAL A 262 3.13 0.38 -1.71
CA VAL A 262 4.11 -0.18 -2.64
C VAL A 262 4.36 -1.64 -2.32
N LEU A 263 4.31 -2.48 -3.35
CA LEU A 263 4.60 -3.90 -3.23
C LEU A 263 6.11 -4.09 -3.30
N VAL A 264 6.69 -4.38 -2.14
CA VAL A 264 8.11 -4.67 -1.93
C VAL A 264 8.24 -5.78 -0.88
N ASP A 265 9.40 -6.43 -0.85
CA ASP A 265 9.63 -7.52 0.09
C ASP A 265 9.72 -7.04 1.55
N ASP A 266 9.74 -7.97 2.50
CA ASP A 266 9.77 -7.62 3.93
C ASP A 266 11.04 -6.82 4.31
N ASN A 267 12.19 -7.08 3.70
CA ASN A 267 13.43 -6.36 3.98
C ASN A 267 13.37 -4.92 3.48
N GLU A 268 12.87 -4.72 2.25
CA GLU A 268 12.66 -3.40 1.68
C GLU A 268 11.65 -2.56 2.48
N ARG A 269 10.61 -3.19 3.04
CA ARG A 269 9.67 -2.51 3.97
C ARG A 269 10.33 -2.15 5.29
N ILE A 270 11.16 -3.03 5.84
CA ILE A 270 11.94 -2.76 7.05
C ILE A 270 12.88 -1.57 6.81
N ASP A 271 13.52 -1.49 5.64
CA ASP A 271 14.36 -0.35 5.27
C ASP A 271 13.55 0.95 5.19
N LEU A 272 12.37 0.92 4.54
CA LEU A 272 11.45 2.07 4.50
C LEU A 272 11.03 2.55 5.90
N LEU A 273 10.81 1.61 6.83
CA LEU A 273 10.51 1.91 8.22
C LEU A 273 11.72 2.45 9.00
N ASN A 274 12.94 2.03 8.63
CA ASN A 274 14.18 2.48 9.29
C ASN A 274 14.57 3.91 8.93
N TYR A 275 14.24 4.42 7.73
CA TYR A 275 14.48 5.82 7.41
C TYR A 275 13.83 6.73 8.46
N ASP A 276 14.59 7.70 8.94
CA ASP A 276 14.16 8.66 9.94
C ASP A 276 13.66 9.98 9.36
N CYS A 277 13.96 10.24 8.07
CA CYS A 277 13.46 11.38 7.33
C CYS A 277 12.64 10.95 6.10
N ALA A 278 11.64 11.76 5.75
CA ALA A 278 10.77 11.53 4.61
C ALA A 278 11.51 11.65 3.26
N ILE A 279 12.59 12.44 3.16
CA ILE A 279 13.29 12.68 1.89
C ILE A 279 13.88 11.38 1.34
N GLU A 280 14.64 10.65 2.15
CA GLU A 280 15.26 9.37 1.80
C GLU A 280 14.19 8.31 1.51
N ARG A 281 13.10 8.32 2.29
CA ARG A 281 11.97 7.42 2.10
C ARG A 281 11.30 7.65 0.74
N LEU A 282 10.95 8.90 0.41
CA LEU A 282 10.36 9.30 -0.88
C LEU A 282 11.30 9.00 -2.06
N GLN A 283 12.59 9.27 -1.93
CA GLN A 283 13.59 8.95 -2.96
C GLN A 283 13.65 7.45 -3.25
N ARG A 284 13.58 6.60 -2.22
CA ARG A 284 13.55 5.15 -2.38
C ARG A 284 12.25 4.69 -3.02
N GLU A 285 11.12 5.24 -2.58
CA GLU A 285 9.78 4.92 -3.10
C GLU A 285 9.61 5.25 -4.58
N ILE A 286 10.16 6.37 -5.05
CA ILE A 286 10.14 6.73 -6.48
C ILE A 286 10.76 5.62 -7.34
N LYS A 287 11.86 5.00 -6.88
CA LYS A 287 12.49 3.89 -7.62
C LYS A 287 11.54 2.71 -7.74
N TYR A 288 10.86 2.37 -6.65
CA TYR A 288 9.89 1.27 -6.65
C TYR A 288 8.65 1.52 -7.50
N LEU A 289 8.25 2.79 -7.66
CA LEU A 289 7.09 3.16 -8.48
C LEU A 289 7.40 3.23 -9.99
N ILE A 290 8.65 3.50 -10.37
CA ILE A 290 9.06 3.63 -11.78
C ILE A 290 9.32 2.27 -12.43
N GLU A 291 9.77 1.29 -11.66
CA GLU A 291 10.08 -0.04 -12.17
C GLU A 291 8.82 -0.78 -12.63
N ASP A 292 8.82 -1.26 -13.87
CA ASP A 292 7.77 -2.15 -14.35
C ASP A 292 7.94 -3.55 -13.73
N ARG A 293 6.91 -3.98 -12.99
CA ARG A 293 6.94 -5.23 -12.21
C ARG A 293 5.80 -6.14 -12.58
N SER A 294 6.11 -7.42 -12.55
CA SER A 294 5.15 -8.51 -12.54
C SER A 294 5.16 -9.20 -11.17
N PHE A 295 4.02 -9.71 -10.75
CA PHE A 295 3.89 -10.53 -9.55
C PHE A 295 3.94 -12.00 -9.92
N VAL A 296 4.78 -12.73 -9.19
CA VAL A 296 4.89 -14.19 -9.27
C VAL A 296 4.56 -14.83 -7.93
N CYS A 297 4.23 -16.11 -7.94
CA CYS A 297 4.05 -16.91 -6.72
C CYS A 297 5.35 -16.95 -5.91
N SER A 298 5.29 -16.59 -4.63
CA SER A 298 6.47 -16.59 -3.75
C SER A 298 7.07 -17.98 -3.51
N HIS A 299 6.32 -19.06 -3.79
CA HIS A 299 6.78 -20.44 -3.59
C HIS A 299 7.36 -21.11 -4.84
N CYS A 300 6.84 -20.81 -6.04
CA CYS A 300 7.24 -21.51 -7.27
C CYS A 300 7.56 -20.60 -8.47
N ASP A 301 7.59 -19.27 -8.26
CA ASP A 301 7.87 -18.24 -9.26
C ASP A 301 6.94 -18.26 -10.51
N ALA A 302 5.82 -18.99 -10.45
CA ALA A 302 4.78 -18.96 -11.48
C ALA A 302 4.19 -17.55 -11.61
N PHE A 303 4.00 -17.05 -12.83
CA PHE A 303 3.40 -15.75 -13.08
C PHE A 303 1.95 -15.68 -12.56
N ILE A 304 1.58 -14.56 -11.93
CA ILE A 304 0.25 -14.34 -11.34
C ILE A 304 -0.44 -13.10 -11.94
N ALA A 305 0.21 -11.93 -11.95
CA ALA A 305 -0.42 -10.71 -12.45
C ALA A 305 0.63 -9.65 -12.79
N HIS A 306 0.27 -8.68 -13.63
CA HIS A 306 1.07 -7.46 -13.84
C HIS A 306 0.69 -6.36 -12.84
N GLN A 307 1.64 -5.50 -12.47
CA GLN A 307 1.37 -4.32 -11.64
C GLN A 307 0.35 -3.37 -12.29
N SER A 308 0.32 -3.29 -13.63
CA SER A 308 -0.67 -2.50 -14.38
C SER A 308 -2.13 -2.91 -14.14
N ASN A 309 -2.38 -4.13 -13.68
CA ASN A 309 -3.72 -4.63 -13.35
C ASN A 309 -4.19 -4.22 -11.95
N MET A 310 -3.33 -3.61 -11.13
CA MET A 310 -3.68 -3.17 -9.80
C MET A 310 -4.66 -1.99 -9.84
N PHE A 311 -5.60 -2.00 -8.90
CA PHE A 311 -6.55 -0.91 -8.73
C PHE A 311 -7.01 -0.83 -7.27
N PRO A 312 -7.44 0.35 -6.78
CA PRO A 312 -7.88 0.49 -5.41
C PRO A 312 -9.33 0.03 -5.25
N MET A 313 -9.56 -0.90 -4.31
CA MET A 313 -10.90 -1.19 -3.77
C MET A 313 -11.14 -0.53 -2.42
N SER A 314 -10.21 0.28 -1.93
CA SER A 314 -10.25 0.95 -0.64
C SER A 314 -9.70 2.37 -0.76
N LYS A 315 -10.23 3.32 0.03
CA LYS A 315 -9.65 4.67 0.11
C LYS A 315 -8.24 4.69 0.70
N GLU A 316 -7.83 3.64 1.41
CA GLU A 316 -6.45 3.48 1.90
C GLU A 316 -5.44 3.20 0.78
N GLY A 317 -5.91 2.85 -0.42
CA GLY A 317 -5.08 2.72 -1.62
C GLY A 317 -5.17 1.34 -2.28
N LEU A 318 -4.03 0.91 -2.83
CA LEU A 318 -3.84 -0.35 -3.55
C LEU A 318 -3.69 -1.57 -2.63
N GLN A 319 -3.24 -1.34 -1.39
CA GLN A 319 -3.05 -2.36 -0.38
C GLN A 319 -3.75 -1.97 0.92
N SER A 320 -4.59 -2.87 1.43
CA SER A 320 -5.22 -2.74 2.75
C SER A 320 -4.95 -3.98 3.61
N THR A 321 -5.01 -3.80 4.92
CA THR A 321 -4.81 -4.86 5.91
C THR A 321 -6.16 -5.35 6.40
N TYR A 322 -6.44 -6.64 6.30
CA TYR A 322 -7.70 -7.23 6.73
C TYR A 322 -7.47 -8.38 7.70
N CYS A 323 -8.51 -8.74 8.46
CA CYS A 323 -8.48 -9.86 9.40
C CYS A 323 -9.58 -10.84 9.01
N ASN A 324 -9.28 -12.13 8.92
CA ASN A 324 -10.29 -13.15 8.66
C ASN A 324 -11.07 -13.50 9.94
N GLY A 325 -12.09 -14.34 9.81
CA GLY A 325 -12.93 -14.80 10.92
C GLY A 325 -12.21 -15.65 11.97
N VAL A 326 -10.99 -16.11 11.72
CA VAL A 326 -10.18 -16.91 12.65
C VAL A 326 -9.10 -16.06 13.35
N GLY A 327 -8.89 -14.81 12.92
CA GLY A 327 -7.89 -13.91 13.52
C GLY A 327 -6.58 -13.77 12.74
N ASP A 328 -6.46 -14.40 11.56
CA ASP A 328 -5.32 -14.20 10.68
C ASP A 328 -5.44 -12.87 9.95
N ILE A 329 -4.31 -12.17 9.86
CA ILE A 329 -4.22 -10.85 9.25
C ILE A 329 -3.55 -10.98 7.88
N TYR A 330 -4.14 -10.37 6.86
CA TYR A 330 -3.67 -10.38 5.49
C TYR A 330 -3.51 -8.96 4.96
N GLU A 331 -2.30 -8.63 4.51
CA GLU A 331 -2.07 -7.50 3.60
C GLU A 331 -2.52 -7.94 2.20
N THR A 332 -3.58 -7.32 1.69
CA THR A 332 -4.23 -7.74 0.45
C THR A 332 -4.16 -6.63 -0.59
N ILE A 333 -3.74 -6.99 -1.80
CA ILE A 333 -3.81 -6.13 -2.98
C ILE A 333 -4.97 -6.52 -3.87
N THR A 334 -5.51 -5.55 -4.61
CA THR A 334 -6.60 -5.80 -5.56
C THR A 334 -6.16 -5.62 -7.00
N VAL A 335 -6.40 -6.65 -7.82
CA VAL A 335 -6.09 -6.68 -9.26
C VAL A 335 -7.31 -7.10 -10.07
N TYR A 336 -7.49 -6.50 -11.25
CA TYR A 336 -8.57 -6.88 -12.16
C TYR A 336 -8.34 -8.27 -12.74
N HIS A 337 -7.12 -8.51 -13.23
CA HIS A 337 -6.74 -9.75 -13.88
C HIS A 337 -5.64 -10.47 -13.11
N ALA A 338 -5.78 -11.79 -13.00
CA ALA A 338 -4.79 -12.68 -12.44
C ALA A 338 -4.89 -14.06 -13.11
N GLU A 339 -3.74 -14.68 -13.34
CA GLU A 339 -3.58 -15.95 -14.05
C GLU A 339 -2.85 -16.97 -13.19
N GLY A 340 -2.80 -18.22 -13.65
CA GLY A 340 -2.10 -19.28 -12.92
C GLY A 340 -2.73 -19.63 -11.57
N LEU A 341 -4.02 -19.29 -11.37
CA LEU A 341 -4.78 -19.56 -10.15
C LEU A 341 -5.85 -20.63 -10.37
N LYS A 342 -6.02 -21.49 -9.37
CA LYS A 342 -7.09 -22.49 -9.27
C LYS A 342 -8.02 -22.10 -8.12
N LEU A 343 -9.30 -21.93 -8.42
CA LEU A 343 -10.33 -21.66 -7.42
C LEU A 343 -10.68 -22.95 -6.65
N SER A 344 -11.02 -22.79 -5.38
CA SER A 344 -11.59 -23.88 -4.60
C SER A 344 -12.94 -24.32 -5.18
N THR A 345 -13.31 -25.58 -4.95
CA THR A 345 -14.59 -26.16 -5.40
C THR A 345 -15.76 -25.78 -4.50
N HIS A 346 -15.49 -25.09 -3.38
CA HIS A 346 -16.54 -24.63 -2.47
C HIS A 346 -17.29 -23.45 -3.11
N PRO A 347 -18.59 -23.31 -2.84
CA PRO A 347 -19.36 -22.18 -3.35
C PRO A 347 -18.80 -20.85 -2.80
N PRO A 348 -18.92 -19.74 -3.56
CA PRO A 348 -18.54 -18.41 -3.07
C PRO A 348 -19.27 -18.07 -1.76
N SER A 349 -18.57 -17.47 -0.81
CA SER A 349 -19.11 -17.09 0.50
C SER A 349 -19.08 -15.58 0.71
N THR A 350 -20.13 -15.03 1.33
CA THR A 350 -20.16 -13.63 1.79
C THR A 350 -19.74 -13.49 3.26
N GLU A 351 -19.52 -14.61 3.95
CA GLU A 351 -19.16 -14.62 5.37
C GLU A 351 -17.79 -13.96 5.58
N TYR A 352 -17.68 -13.00 6.51
CA TYR A 352 -16.44 -12.24 6.75
C TYR A 352 -15.86 -11.57 5.49
N SER A 353 -16.67 -11.26 4.48
CA SER A 353 -16.19 -10.55 3.29
C SER A 353 -15.67 -9.15 3.64
N TRP A 354 -14.46 -8.83 3.20
CA TRP A 354 -13.83 -7.52 3.42
C TRP A 354 -14.37 -6.42 2.50
N PHE A 355 -15.04 -6.83 1.42
CA PHE A 355 -15.67 -5.94 0.45
C PHE A 355 -17.18 -6.20 0.47
N PRO A 356 -17.96 -5.43 1.24
CA PRO A 356 -19.41 -5.63 1.35
C PRO A 356 -20.08 -5.65 -0.03
N GLY A 357 -20.95 -6.63 -0.27
CA GLY A 357 -21.57 -6.84 -1.59
C GLY A 357 -20.78 -7.75 -2.54
N TYR A 358 -19.63 -8.27 -2.11
CA TYR A 358 -18.88 -9.31 -2.84
C TYR A 358 -18.80 -10.61 -2.05
N ALA A 359 -18.97 -11.72 -2.75
CA ALA A 359 -18.65 -13.06 -2.24
C ALA A 359 -17.22 -13.44 -2.64
N TRP A 360 -16.48 -14.13 -1.77
CA TRP A 360 -15.12 -14.57 -2.03
C TRP A 360 -15.05 -16.09 -2.26
N THR A 361 -14.10 -16.49 -3.10
CA THR A 361 -13.72 -17.90 -3.34
C THR A 361 -12.21 -18.02 -3.18
N ILE A 362 -11.74 -19.00 -2.42
CA ILE A 362 -10.30 -19.22 -2.19
C ILE A 362 -9.60 -19.50 -3.53
N ALA A 363 -8.45 -18.84 -3.74
CA ALA A 363 -7.62 -18.97 -4.92
C ALA A 363 -6.21 -19.47 -4.52
N ASN A 364 -5.81 -20.60 -5.10
CA ASN A 364 -4.51 -21.21 -4.88
C ASN A 364 -3.68 -21.17 -6.17
N CYS A 365 -2.35 -21.21 -6.07
CA CYS A 365 -1.49 -21.32 -7.24
C CYS A 365 -1.77 -22.66 -7.95
N LYS A 366 -1.97 -22.62 -9.27
CA LYS A 366 -2.22 -23.82 -10.10
C LYS A 366 -1.02 -24.77 -10.12
N ASN A 367 0.20 -24.24 -9.93
CA ASN A 367 1.44 -25.01 -10.02
C ASN A 367 1.81 -25.69 -8.68
N CYS A 368 1.84 -24.94 -7.58
CA CYS A 368 2.30 -25.45 -6.27
C CYS A 368 1.21 -25.56 -5.21
N TYR A 369 -0.04 -25.20 -5.53
CA TYR A 369 -1.19 -25.24 -4.61
C TYR A 369 -1.10 -24.35 -3.37
N SER A 370 -0.08 -23.48 -3.26
CA SER A 370 0.00 -22.49 -2.19
C SER A 370 -1.21 -21.55 -2.24
N HIS A 371 -1.72 -21.17 -1.07
CA HIS A 371 -2.76 -20.14 -0.98
C HIS A 371 -2.23 -18.81 -1.53
N MET A 372 -2.98 -18.18 -2.45
CA MET A 372 -2.58 -16.91 -3.07
C MET A 372 -3.50 -15.76 -2.63
N GLY A 373 -4.77 -16.05 -2.36
CA GLY A 373 -5.77 -15.07 -1.98
C GLY A 373 -7.16 -15.53 -2.35
N TRP A 374 -7.99 -14.62 -2.86
CA TRP A 374 -9.39 -14.88 -3.17
C TRP A 374 -9.83 -14.21 -4.47
N LYS A 375 -10.76 -14.85 -5.18
CA LYS A 375 -11.56 -14.20 -6.21
C LYS A 375 -12.81 -13.64 -5.57
N PHE A 376 -13.05 -12.34 -5.75
CA PHE A 376 -14.25 -11.66 -5.30
C PHE A 376 -15.22 -11.51 -6.48
N THR A 377 -16.47 -11.91 -6.29
CA THR A 377 -17.55 -11.83 -7.28
C THR A 377 -18.70 -11.03 -6.71
N ALA A 378 -19.18 -10.04 -7.46
CA ALA A 378 -20.28 -9.18 -7.06
C ALA A 378 -21.55 -10.01 -6.83
N VAL A 379 -22.24 -9.75 -5.72
CA VAL A 379 -23.53 -10.39 -5.38
C VAL A 379 -24.68 -9.65 -6.08
N ASP A 380 -24.52 -8.35 -6.35
CA ASP A 380 -25.51 -7.51 -7.04
C ASP A 380 -25.05 -7.19 -8.48
N SER A 381 -25.99 -7.25 -9.42
CA SER A 381 -25.82 -6.84 -10.81
C SER A 381 -25.53 -5.35 -11.02
N ASN A 382 -25.68 -4.50 -10.01
CA ASN A 382 -25.33 -3.07 -10.10
C ASN A 382 -23.89 -2.77 -9.68
N LEU A 383 -23.25 -3.70 -8.96
CA LEU A 383 -21.87 -3.52 -8.53
C LEU A 383 -20.91 -3.70 -9.71
N LYS A 384 -19.97 -2.75 -9.80
CA LYS A 384 -18.79 -2.78 -10.65
C LYS A 384 -17.56 -2.59 -9.74
N PRO A 385 -16.47 -3.36 -9.93
CA PRO A 385 -16.33 -4.42 -10.95
C PRO A 385 -17.19 -5.67 -10.68
N LYS A 386 -17.43 -6.48 -11.72
CA LYS A 386 -18.18 -7.76 -11.58
C LYS A 386 -17.41 -8.83 -10.83
N SER A 387 -16.11 -8.84 -11.03
CA SER A 387 -15.21 -9.63 -10.24
C SER A 387 -13.83 -9.00 -10.24
N PHE A 388 -13.05 -9.33 -9.23
CA PHE A 388 -11.64 -8.98 -9.13
C PHE A 388 -10.93 -10.00 -8.22
N TRP A 389 -9.63 -9.88 -8.09
CA TRP A 389 -8.82 -10.73 -7.22
C TRP A 389 -8.26 -9.91 -6.05
N GLY A 390 -8.41 -10.45 -4.84
CA GLY A 390 -7.70 -9.97 -3.66
C GLY A 390 -6.55 -10.93 -3.37
N LEU A 391 -5.32 -10.53 -3.70
CA LEU A 391 -4.13 -11.36 -3.54
C LEU A 391 -3.37 -10.97 -2.28
N THR A 392 -2.91 -11.97 -1.54
CA THR A 392 -2.15 -11.77 -0.30
C THR A 392 -0.70 -11.42 -0.62
N ARG A 393 -0.20 -10.30 -0.09
CA ARG A 393 1.16 -9.79 -0.35
C ARG A 393 2.23 -10.85 -0.09
N LYS A 394 2.15 -11.56 1.04
CA LYS A 394 3.12 -12.62 1.44
C LYS A 394 3.24 -13.75 0.40
N SER A 395 2.18 -13.99 -0.36
CA SER A 395 2.15 -15.05 -1.38
C SER A 395 2.69 -14.58 -2.73
N LEU A 396 3.02 -13.29 -2.86
CA LEU A 396 3.54 -12.67 -4.07
C LEU A 396 4.99 -12.26 -3.88
N LYS A 397 5.73 -12.34 -4.98
CA LYS A 397 7.09 -11.81 -5.12
C LYS A 397 7.16 -10.95 -6.38
N ASN A 398 7.90 -9.86 -6.31
CA ASN A 398 8.13 -9.02 -7.47
C ASN A 398 9.16 -9.66 -8.41
N ARG A 399 8.89 -9.56 -9.71
CA ARG A 399 9.84 -9.82 -10.79
C ARG A 399 9.90 -8.57 -11.65
N THR A 400 11.07 -7.93 -11.69
CA THR A 400 11.31 -6.79 -12.57
C THR A 400 11.28 -7.24 -14.02
N ASN A 401 10.46 -6.59 -14.83
CA ASN A 401 10.41 -6.85 -16.27
C ASN A 401 11.58 -6.10 -16.91
N LYS A 402 12.78 -6.69 -16.91
CA LYS A 402 13.89 -6.10 -17.66
C LYS A 402 13.55 -6.12 -19.14
N LYS A 403 13.51 -4.95 -19.79
CA LYS A 403 13.54 -4.89 -21.25
C LYS A 403 14.90 -5.46 -21.70
N PRO A 404 14.95 -6.31 -22.73
CA PRO A 404 16.19 -6.98 -23.16
C PRO A 404 17.34 -6.05 -23.60
N ASN A 405 17.13 -4.72 -23.64
CA ASN A 405 18.14 -3.74 -24.06
C ASN A 405 18.61 -2.73 -22.99
N ASP A 406 18.17 -2.82 -21.73
CA ASP A 406 18.70 -1.94 -20.66
C ASP A 406 19.95 -2.54 -20.00
N THR A 407 21.03 -2.62 -20.79
CA THR A 407 22.39 -2.43 -20.27
C THR A 407 22.75 -0.97 -20.43
N THR A 408 22.27 -0.14 -19.53
CA THR A 408 22.78 1.22 -19.30
C THR A 408 23.13 1.37 -17.83
N GLU A 409 24.20 0.68 -17.42
CA GLU A 409 25.08 1.25 -16.41
C GLU A 409 25.62 2.57 -16.98
N GLY A 410 25.08 3.70 -16.53
CA GLY A 410 25.61 5.03 -16.84
C GLY A 410 24.64 5.94 -17.58
N GLN A 411 23.57 6.37 -16.92
CA GLN A 411 22.93 7.67 -17.18
C GLN A 411 22.03 8.08 -16.00
N LEU A 412 22.63 8.18 -14.82
CA LEU A 412 22.18 9.07 -13.75
C LEU A 412 23.40 9.88 -13.33
N LEU A 413 23.67 10.94 -14.09
CA LEU A 413 24.42 12.10 -13.62
C LEU A 413 23.45 13.27 -13.59
#